data_AF-A0A6A6D0B5-F1
#
_entry.id   AF-A0A6A6D0B5-F1
#
_cell.length_a   1.000
_cell.length_b   1.000
_cell.length_c   1.000
_cell.angle_alpha   90.00
_cell.angle_beta   90.00
_cell.angle_gamma   90.00
#
_symmetry.space_group_name_H-M   'P 1'
#
loop_
_entity.id
_entity.type
_entity.pdbx_description
1 polymer ?
#
loop_
_entity_poly.entity_id
_entity_poly.type
_entity_poly.pdbx_seq_one_letter_code
_entity_poly.pdbx_strand_id
1 'polypeptide(L)'
;MAEKDDLIVNPDEIDYNDPPFPLTAIDREILATKDEDYHCITWEDLKEIIANNTLELLKRLPSDLRKYLAWSHTIKRVHGGITPYVLSHRLFWTPLHPPPSPPTFPHQSSTPFSDPRDYAILPNDWPYGFTTDIMHLLVWSKTPIATDLESGGGGDVTAESRGVIEGFVRRTFVVPLGEGGEGRVLWFKNWVSLQSVRGVDHVHVLVRDAPRELVERWTERKDL
;
A
#
# COMPACT_ATOMS: atom_id res chain seq x y z
N MET A 1 30.09 -1.95 -11.98
CA MET A 1 29.45 -2.97 -11.13
C MET A 1 29.76 -2.75 -9.65
N ALA A 2 30.99 -2.36 -9.26
CA ALA A 2 31.34 -2.06 -7.87
C ALA A 2 30.57 -0.88 -7.22
N GLU A 3 30.18 0.16 -7.97
CA GLU A 3 29.50 1.34 -7.40
C GLU A 3 28.04 1.10 -6.93
N LYS A 4 27.37 0.03 -7.36
CA LYS A 4 25.99 -0.24 -6.95
C LYS A 4 25.90 -1.02 -5.64
N ASP A 5 26.92 -1.82 -5.31
CA ASP A 5 26.93 -2.62 -4.09
C ASP A 5 27.10 -1.73 -2.84
N ASP A 6 27.87 -0.64 -2.94
CA ASP A 6 28.04 0.36 -1.86
C ASP A 6 26.74 1.14 -1.53
N LEU A 7 25.72 1.06 -2.39
CA LEU A 7 24.43 1.74 -2.18
C LEU A 7 23.40 0.85 -1.47
N ILE A 8 23.63 -0.46 -1.41
CA ILE A 8 22.74 -1.42 -0.76
C ILE A 8 22.98 -1.38 0.74
N VAL A 9 21.96 -1.04 1.50
CA VAL A 9 22.04 -1.05 2.97
C VAL A 9 21.67 -2.43 3.49
N ASN A 10 22.50 -2.99 4.37
CA ASN A 10 22.21 -4.22 5.09
C ASN A 10 21.10 -3.98 6.14
N PRO A 11 19.99 -4.76 6.14
CA PRO A 11 18.93 -4.65 7.15
C PRO A 11 19.39 -4.76 8.60
N ASP A 12 20.47 -5.51 8.86
CA ASP A 12 20.99 -5.72 10.21
C ASP A 12 21.89 -4.57 10.70
N GLU A 13 22.25 -3.63 9.81
CA GLU A 13 23.15 -2.51 10.07
C GLU A 13 22.44 -1.14 9.99
N ILE A 14 21.11 -1.12 10.04
CA ILE A 14 20.33 0.12 9.94
C ILE A 14 20.58 1.02 11.15
N ASP A 15 21.03 2.25 10.89
CA ASP A 15 21.07 3.30 11.90
C ASP A 15 19.66 3.90 12.11
N TYR A 16 19.04 3.59 13.25
CA TYR A 16 17.73 4.13 13.63
C TYR A 16 17.75 5.62 14.04
N ASN A 17 18.91 6.25 14.10
CA ASN A 17 19.06 7.69 14.29
C ASN A 17 19.11 8.46 12.97
N ASP A 18 19.39 7.78 11.85
CA ASP A 18 19.28 8.32 10.49
C ASP A 18 18.34 7.45 9.61
N PRO A 19 17.04 7.39 9.95
CA PRO A 19 16.09 6.59 9.19
C PRO A 19 15.72 7.26 7.85
N PRO A 20 15.32 6.48 6.83
CA PRO A 20 14.96 7.02 5.50
C PRO A 20 13.73 7.96 5.54
N PHE A 21 12.91 7.82 6.58
CA PHE A 21 11.77 8.66 6.94
C PHE A 21 11.63 8.72 8.48
N PRO A 22 10.97 9.73 9.06
CA PRO A 22 10.81 9.84 10.50
C PRO A 22 10.12 8.60 11.10
N LEU A 23 10.77 7.98 12.09
CA LEU A 23 10.19 6.86 12.85
C LEU A 23 9.30 7.39 13.97
N THR A 24 8.09 6.85 14.08
CA THR A 24 7.19 7.10 15.21
C THR A 24 7.65 6.36 16.47
N ALA A 25 7.06 6.67 17.62
CA ALA A 25 7.31 5.93 18.86
C ALA A 25 6.97 4.44 18.69
N ILE A 26 5.86 4.13 18.00
CA ILE A 26 5.42 2.76 17.74
C ILE A 26 6.40 2.03 16.82
N ASP A 27 6.94 2.70 15.79
CA ASP A 27 7.92 2.06 14.91
C ASP A 27 9.19 1.68 15.69
N ARG A 28 9.63 2.54 16.62
CA ARG A 28 10.79 2.26 17.49
C ARG A 28 10.53 1.12 18.46
N GLU A 29 9.32 1.04 19.02
CA GLU A 29 8.90 -0.07 19.87
C GLU A 29 8.95 -1.39 19.09
N ILE A 30 8.38 -1.43 17.88
CA ILE A 30 8.39 -2.63 17.03
C ILE A 30 9.81 -3.05 16.66
N LEU A 31 10.68 -2.10 16.32
CA LEU A 31 12.09 -2.40 16.00
C LEU A 31 12.85 -3.01 17.19
N ALA A 32 12.41 -2.75 18.42
CA ALA A 32 12.97 -3.32 19.65
C ALA A 32 12.38 -4.70 20.01
N THR A 33 11.30 -5.12 19.34
CA THR A 33 10.63 -6.41 19.55
C THR A 33 11.23 -7.50 18.66
N LYS A 34 11.24 -8.76 19.15
CA LYS A 34 11.60 -9.92 18.33
C LYS A 34 10.38 -10.38 17.53
N ASP A 35 10.62 -10.97 16.36
CA ASP A 35 9.54 -11.51 15.53
C ASP A 35 8.69 -12.55 16.28
N GLU A 36 9.31 -13.36 17.14
CA GLU A 36 8.65 -14.38 17.97
C GLU A 36 7.67 -13.79 18.99
N ASP A 37 7.93 -12.56 19.44
CA ASP A 37 7.13 -11.84 20.43
C ASP A 37 6.10 -10.91 19.75
N TYR A 38 6.09 -10.84 18.41
CA TYR A 38 5.18 -10.00 17.66
C TYR A 38 3.79 -10.64 17.53
N HIS A 39 2.75 -9.89 17.89
CA HIS A 39 1.37 -10.30 17.62
C HIS A 39 1.03 -10.11 16.14
N CYS A 40 1.01 -11.22 15.39
CA CYS A 40 0.51 -11.20 14.01
C CYS A 40 -0.95 -10.76 13.98
N ILE A 41 -1.23 -9.69 13.24
CA ILE A 41 -2.55 -9.11 13.10
C ILE A 41 -3.46 -10.12 12.41
N THR A 42 -4.50 -10.54 13.11
CA THR A 42 -5.49 -11.51 12.66
C THR A 42 -6.59 -10.85 11.81
N TRP A 43 -7.45 -11.65 11.20
CA TRP A 43 -8.60 -11.14 10.46
C TRP A 43 -9.60 -10.39 11.35
N GLU A 44 -9.76 -10.84 12.59
CA GLU A 44 -10.62 -10.21 13.58
C GLU A 44 -10.03 -8.87 14.06
N ASP A 45 -8.71 -8.81 14.30
CA ASP A 45 -8.01 -7.55 14.60
C ASP A 45 -8.19 -6.54 13.45
N LEU A 46 -8.06 -6.98 12.20
CA LEU A 46 -8.25 -6.13 11.03
C LEU A 46 -9.65 -5.52 10.96
N LYS A 47 -10.69 -6.31 11.25
CA LYS A 47 -12.07 -5.82 11.28
C LYS A 47 -12.22 -4.72 12.32
N GLU A 48 -11.67 -4.92 13.51
CA GLU A 48 -11.71 -3.94 14.59
C GLU A 48 -10.95 -2.67 14.23
N ILE A 49 -9.71 -2.80 13.73
CA ILE A 49 -8.85 -1.67 13.34
C ILE A 49 -9.52 -0.83 12.25
N ILE A 50 -10.07 -1.46 11.22
CA ILE A 50 -10.74 -0.74 10.12
C ILE A 50 -12.05 -0.11 10.59
N ALA A 51 -12.85 -0.81 11.41
CA ALA A 51 -14.10 -0.27 11.93
C ALA A 51 -13.89 0.94 12.85
N ASN A 52 -12.83 0.93 13.65
CA ASN A 52 -12.45 2.02 14.56
C ASN A 52 -11.57 3.08 13.90
N ASN A 53 -11.16 2.86 12.64
CA ASN A 53 -10.30 3.74 11.88
C ASN A 53 -8.92 4.02 12.52
N THR A 54 -8.39 3.05 13.26
CA THR A 54 -7.10 3.11 13.97
C THR A 54 -5.95 2.54 13.11
N LEU A 55 -5.88 2.98 11.86
CA LEU A 55 -4.96 2.43 10.84
C LEU A 55 -3.48 2.52 11.24
N GLU A 56 -3.12 3.40 12.17
CA GLU A 56 -1.80 3.48 12.76
C GLU A 56 -1.34 2.19 13.45
N LEU A 57 -2.27 1.29 13.85
CA LEU A 57 -1.97 -0.02 14.42
C LEU A 57 -1.57 -1.07 13.38
N LEU A 58 -1.76 -0.79 12.09
CA LEU A 58 -1.34 -1.68 11.02
C LEU A 58 0.18 -1.58 10.81
N LYS A 59 0.90 -2.54 11.39
CA LYS A 59 2.35 -2.51 11.46
C LYS A 59 2.98 -3.72 10.78
N ARG A 60 4.26 -3.59 10.42
CA ARG A 60 5.05 -4.69 9.88
C ARG A 60 5.61 -5.54 11.01
N LEU A 61 5.90 -6.80 10.69
CA LEU A 61 6.76 -7.65 11.51
C LEU A 61 8.10 -6.94 11.76
N PRO A 62 8.75 -7.06 12.93
CA PRO A 62 9.98 -6.34 13.23
C PRO A 62 11.09 -6.54 12.19
N SER A 63 11.33 -7.79 11.75
CA SER A 63 12.32 -8.06 10.69
C SER A 63 11.96 -7.44 9.34
N ASP A 64 10.69 -7.43 8.97
CA ASP A 64 10.24 -6.83 7.72
C ASP A 64 10.27 -5.30 7.78
N LEU A 65 10.04 -4.70 8.95
CA LEU A 65 10.27 -3.27 9.15
C LEU A 65 11.76 -2.92 8.96
N ARG A 66 12.69 -3.70 9.54
CA ARG A 66 14.14 -3.50 9.33
C ARG A 66 14.52 -3.59 7.85
N LYS A 67 14.07 -4.65 7.16
CA LYS A 67 14.29 -4.82 5.71
C LYS A 67 13.68 -3.67 4.91
N TYR A 68 12.49 -3.21 5.27
CA TYR A 68 11.82 -2.09 4.60
C TYR A 68 12.61 -0.78 4.75
N LEU A 69 13.19 -0.51 5.92
CA LEU A 69 14.05 0.66 6.14
C LEU A 69 15.31 0.59 5.27
N ALA A 70 15.95 -0.58 5.21
CA ALA A 70 17.16 -0.80 4.41
C ALA A 70 16.89 -0.65 2.91
N TRP A 71 15.80 -1.25 2.44
CA TRP A 71 15.33 -1.07 1.09
C TRP A 71 14.99 0.39 0.80
N SER A 72 14.29 1.08 1.69
CA SER A 72 13.92 2.49 1.52
C SER A 72 15.15 3.39 1.40
N HIS A 73 16.20 3.15 2.19
CA HIS A 73 17.49 3.84 2.05
C HIS A 73 18.13 3.61 0.68
N THR A 74 18.21 2.34 0.27
CA THR A 74 18.78 1.94 -1.02
C THR A 74 18.02 2.62 -2.17
N ILE A 75 16.69 2.53 -2.15
CA ILE A 75 15.83 3.12 -3.17
C ILE A 75 15.91 4.65 -3.20
N LYS A 76 16.02 5.30 -2.03
CA LYS A 76 16.23 6.76 -1.96
C LYS A 76 17.53 7.17 -2.65
N ARG A 77 18.62 6.42 -2.45
CA ARG A 77 19.92 6.68 -3.07
C ARG A 77 19.93 6.38 -4.58
N VAL A 78 19.34 5.27 -4.99
CA VAL A 78 19.41 4.78 -6.39
C VAL A 78 18.36 5.43 -7.29
N HIS A 79 17.15 5.67 -6.78
CA HIS A 79 16.00 6.13 -7.57
C HIS A 79 15.49 7.51 -7.16
N GLY A 80 16.05 8.13 -6.12
CA GLY A 80 15.57 9.41 -5.60
C GLY A 80 14.34 9.31 -4.70
N GLY A 81 13.88 8.08 -4.38
CA GLY A 81 12.78 7.83 -3.45
C GLY A 81 11.85 6.71 -3.88
N ILE A 82 10.88 6.39 -3.03
CA ILE A 82 9.92 5.30 -3.27
C ILE A 82 9.01 5.62 -4.47
N THR A 83 8.48 6.84 -4.58
CA THR A 83 7.58 7.21 -5.68
C THR A 83 8.24 7.03 -7.06
N PRO A 84 9.45 7.57 -7.34
CA PRO A 84 10.13 7.29 -8.61
C PRO A 84 10.37 5.80 -8.87
N TYR A 85 10.73 5.02 -7.85
CA TYR A 85 10.92 3.57 -8.00
C TYR A 85 9.62 2.87 -8.37
N VAL A 86 8.52 3.14 -7.65
CA VAL A 86 7.22 2.53 -7.94
C VAL A 86 6.79 2.87 -9.37
N LEU A 87 6.95 4.13 -9.81
CA LEU A 87 6.59 4.51 -11.18
C LEU A 87 7.43 3.82 -12.24
N SER A 88 8.74 3.65 -12.02
CA SER A 88 9.65 3.12 -13.04
C SER A 88 9.81 1.60 -13.03
N HIS A 89 9.59 0.93 -11.89
CA HIS A 89 9.87 -0.51 -11.72
C HIS A 89 8.63 -1.34 -11.39
N ARG A 90 7.54 -0.71 -10.94
CA ARG A 90 6.30 -1.42 -10.56
C ARG A 90 5.17 -1.08 -11.50
N LEU A 91 4.84 0.20 -11.64
CA LEU A 91 3.70 0.67 -12.41
C LEU A 91 4.04 0.91 -13.88
N PHE A 92 5.27 1.33 -14.19
CA PHE A 92 5.68 1.76 -15.53
C PHE A 92 4.80 2.89 -16.10
N TRP A 93 4.26 3.73 -15.21
CA TRP A 93 3.43 4.88 -15.59
C TRP A 93 4.29 6.13 -15.73
N THR A 94 4.09 6.85 -16.83
CA THR A 94 4.78 8.12 -17.10
C THR A 94 3.89 9.29 -16.65
N PRO A 95 4.33 10.10 -15.68
CA PRO A 95 3.61 11.31 -15.28
C PRO A 95 3.53 12.34 -16.41
N LEU A 96 2.46 13.12 -16.45
CA LEU A 96 2.26 14.22 -17.40
C LEU A 96 3.22 15.39 -17.18
N HIS A 97 3.68 15.57 -15.93
CA HIS A 97 4.56 16.66 -15.53
C HIS A 97 5.79 16.10 -14.80
N PRO A 98 6.98 16.70 -15.00
CA PRO A 98 8.16 16.33 -14.25
C PRO A 98 8.06 16.79 -12.78
N PRO A 99 8.85 16.21 -11.87
CA PRO A 99 9.03 16.73 -10.51
C PRO A 99 9.42 18.23 -10.54
N PRO A 100 9.02 19.03 -9.52
CA PRO A 100 8.50 18.62 -8.21
C PRO A 100 6.96 18.49 -8.14
N SER A 101 6.23 18.67 -9.26
CA SER A 101 4.77 18.54 -9.27
C SER A 101 4.35 17.13 -8.83
N PRO A 102 3.27 16.98 -8.03
CA PRO A 102 2.68 15.67 -7.76
C PRO A 102 2.37 14.96 -9.09
N PRO A 103 2.70 13.67 -9.23
CA PRO A 103 2.51 12.98 -10.48
C PRO A 103 1.02 12.85 -10.80
N THR A 104 0.66 13.22 -12.02
CA THR A 104 -0.66 13.00 -12.61
C THR A 104 -0.49 12.18 -13.89
N PHE A 105 -1.49 11.39 -14.24
CA PHE A 105 -1.40 10.43 -15.33
C PHE A 105 -2.52 10.66 -16.34
N PRO A 106 -2.27 10.40 -17.64
CA PRO A 106 -3.35 10.30 -18.60
C PRO A 106 -4.26 9.13 -18.19
N HIS A 107 -5.56 9.40 -18.11
CA HIS A 107 -6.58 8.43 -17.75
C HIS A 107 -7.80 8.57 -18.67
N GLN A 108 -8.51 7.47 -18.87
CA GLN A 108 -9.66 7.35 -19.76
C GLN A 108 -10.96 7.78 -19.07
N SER A 109 -11.06 7.56 -17.76
CA SER A 109 -12.24 7.87 -16.95
C SER A 109 -11.94 8.84 -15.82
N SER A 110 -12.81 9.82 -15.64
CA SER A 110 -12.79 10.71 -14.47
C SER A 110 -13.24 10.01 -13.18
N THR A 111 -13.77 8.79 -13.27
CA THR A 111 -14.17 7.99 -12.09
C THR A 111 -13.10 6.95 -11.79
N PRO A 112 -12.49 6.96 -10.59
CA PRO A 112 -11.52 5.95 -10.19
C PRO A 112 -12.03 4.53 -10.39
N PHE A 113 -11.15 3.66 -10.86
CA PHE A 113 -11.42 2.22 -11.07
C PHE A 113 -12.55 1.86 -12.06
N SER A 114 -12.98 2.82 -12.88
CA SER A 114 -14.01 2.57 -13.91
C SER A 114 -13.43 1.90 -15.15
N ASP A 115 -12.30 2.38 -15.67
CA ASP A 115 -11.61 1.81 -16.83
C ASP A 115 -10.43 0.92 -16.38
N PRO A 116 -10.31 -0.35 -16.84
CA PRO A 116 -9.19 -1.23 -16.48
C PRO A 116 -7.81 -0.73 -16.91
N ARG A 117 -7.72 0.26 -17.81
CA ARG A 117 -6.45 0.88 -18.23
C ARG A 117 -5.96 1.95 -17.26
N ASP A 118 -6.82 2.37 -16.33
CA ASP A 118 -6.57 3.46 -15.38
C ASP A 118 -6.15 2.98 -13.99
N TYR A 119 -6.02 1.67 -13.75
CA TYR A 119 -5.59 1.13 -12.47
C TYR A 119 -4.78 -0.17 -12.60
N ALA A 120 -3.96 -0.45 -11.58
CA ALA A 120 -3.21 -1.70 -11.47
C ALA A 120 -3.42 -2.33 -10.09
N ILE A 121 -3.60 -3.65 -10.03
CA ILE A 121 -3.65 -4.39 -8.77
C ILE A 121 -2.34 -5.15 -8.64
N LEU A 122 -1.60 -4.92 -7.55
CA LEU A 122 -0.32 -5.56 -7.29
C LEU A 122 -0.29 -6.14 -5.88
N PRO A 123 0.39 -7.28 -5.64
CA PRO A 123 0.76 -7.67 -4.28
C PRO A 123 1.60 -6.56 -3.65
N ASN A 124 1.38 -6.31 -2.37
CA ASN A 124 2.23 -5.41 -1.61
C ASN A 124 3.59 -6.08 -1.37
N ASP A 125 4.68 -5.46 -1.83
CA ASP A 125 6.04 -5.96 -1.62
C ASP A 125 6.46 -5.90 -0.14
N TRP A 126 5.80 -5.02 0.61
CA TRP A 126 6.11 -4.74 2.02
C TRP A 126 4.81 -4.82 2.83
N PRO A 127 4.20 -6.02 2.91
CA PRO A 127 2.95 -6.23 3.63
C PRO A 127 3.13 -5.93 5.12
N TYR A 128 2.02 -5.72 5.81
CA TYR A 128 2.00 -5.66 7.27
C TYR A 128 2.13 -7.07 7.88
N GLY A 129 2.39 -7.13 9.18
CA GLY A 129 2.60 -8.37 9.94
C GLY A 129 1.30 -9.10 10.19
N PHE A 130 0.70 -9.62 9.14
CA PHE A 130 -0.56 -10.37 9.19
C PHE A 130 -0.33 -11.86 9.48
N THR A 131 -1.40 -12.55 9.87
CA THR A 131 -1.45 -14.01 9.75
C THR A 131 -1.35 -14.46 8.28
N THR A 132 -0.83 -15.67 8.05
CA THR A 132 -0.45 -16.16 6.72
C THR A 132 -1.63 -16.40 5.77
N ASP A 133 -2.85 -16.43 6.29
CA ASP A 133 -4.08 -16.51 5.52
C ASP A 133 -4.49 -15.18 4.86
N ILE A 134 -3.80 -14.07 5.13
CA ILE A 134 -4.18 -12.73 4.66
C ILE A 134 -3.27 -12.27 3.52
N MET A 135 -3.83 -12.09 2.33
CA MET A 135 -3.16 -11.49 1.19
C MET A 135 -3.31 -9.96 1.23
N HIS A 136 -2.20 -9.23 1.12
CA HIS A 136 -2.19 -7.76 1.05
C HIS A 136 -1.96 -7.28 -0.39
N LEU A 137 -3.00 -6.71 -0.98
CA LEU A 137 -2.97 -6.12 -2.32
C LEU A 137 -3.00 -4.59 -2.25
N LEU A 138 -2.38 -3.96 -3.24
CA LEU A 138 -2.45 -2.53 -3.52
C LEU A 138 -3.19 -2.34 -4.84
N VAL A 139 -4.23 -1.51 -4.82
CA VAL A 139 -4.95 -1.10 -6.02
C VAL A 139 -4.58 0.35 -6.32
N TRP A 140 -3.69 0.54 -7.29
CA TRP A 140 -3.16 1.82 -7.73
C TRP A 140 -4.08 2.48 -8.75
N SER A 141 -4.29 3.79 -8.67
CA SER A 141 -5.16 4.54 -9.58
C SER A 141 -4.40 5.65 -10.31
N LYS A 142 -4.56 5.73 -11.64
CA LYS A 142 -4.18 6.88 -12.47
C LYS A 142 -5.13 8.06 -12.24
N THR A 143 -6.41 7.77 -12.01
CA THR A 143 -7.45 8.75 -11.72
C THR A 143 -7.41 9.10 -10.22
N PRO A 144 -7.32 10.40 -9.84
CA PRO A 144 -7.29 10.81 -8.44
C PRO A 144 -8.52 10.37 -7.64
N ILE A 145 -8.33 10.00 -6.37
CA ILE A 145 -9.39 9.64 -5.44
C ILE A 145 -9.63 10.83 -4.52
N ALA A 146 -10.85 11.38 -4.55
CA ALA A 146 -11.16 12.57 -3.76
C ALA A 146 -11.19 12.27 -2.25
N THR A 147 -10.59 13.15 -1.45
CA THR A 147 -10.50 13.05 0.01
C THR A 147 -11.06 14.29 0.71
N ASP A 148 -11.65 14.11 1.87
CA ASP A 148 -12.20 15.19 2.71
C ASP A 148 -11.08 15.87 3.52
N LEU A 149 -10.37 16.81 2.87
CA LEU A 149 -9.29 17.58 3.49
C LEU A 149 -9.80 18.68 4.43
N GLU A 150 -10.99 19.24 4.17
CA GLU A 150 -11.49 20.43 4.88
C GLU A 150 -12.35 20.12 6.12
N SER A 151 -12.91 18.91 6.22
CA SER A 151 -13.93 18.58 7.22
C SER A 151 -13.39 18.12 8.58
N GLY A 152 -12.08 18.27 8.83
CA GLY A 152 -11.42 17.72 10.04
C GLY A 152 -11.31 16.19 10.06
N GLY A 153 -11.73 15.53 8.97
CA GLY A 153 -11.70 14.07 8.81
C GLY A 153 -10.35 13.50 8.41
N GLY A 154 -9.23 14.12 8.82
CA GLY A 154 -7.88 13.54 8.68
C GLY A 154 -7.36 13.24 7.25
N GLY A 155 -8.13 13.56 6.20
CA GLY A 155 -7.86 13.17 4.82
C GLY A 155 -8.44 11.80 4.42
N ASP A 156 -9.60 11.41 4.96
CA ASP A 156 -10.35 10.21 4.53
C ASP A 156 -10.90 10.40 3.11
N VAL A 157 -11.34 9.33 2.46
CA VAL A 157 -12.08 9.42 1.19
C VAL A 157 -13.45 10.06 1.38
N THR A 158 -13.88 10.85 0.40
CA THR A 158 -15.24 11.42 0.39
C THR A 158 -16.30 10.31 0.37
N ALA A 159 -17.54 10.59 0.81
CA ALA A 159 -18.63 9.63 0.75
C ALA A 159 -18.88 9.09 -0.69
N GLU A 160 -18.74 9.95 -1.70
CA GLU A 160 -18.83 9.56 -3.11
C GLU A 160 -17.69 8.60 -3.50
N SER A 161 -16.45 8.95 -3.18
CA SER A 161 -15.28 8.10 -3.46
C SER A 161 -15.37 6.76 -2.73
N ARG A 162 -15.89 6.75 -1.49
CA ARG A 162 -16.16 5.53 -0.72
C ARG A 162 -17.11 4.61 -1.46
N GLY A 163 -18.24 5.13 -1.98
CA GLY A 163 -19.17 4.34 -2.79
C GLY A 163 -18.55 3.78 -4.07
N VAL A 164 -17.69 4.56 -4.75
CA VAL A 164 -16.93 4.10 -5.92
C VAL A 164 -15.98 2.95 -5.56
N ILE A 165 -15.22 3.10 -4.47
CA ILE A 165 -14.28 2.08 -4.00
C ILE A 165 -15.03 0.81 -3.57
N GLU A 166 -16.09 0.92 -2.78
CA GLU A 166 -16.88 -0.23 -2.32
C GLU A 166 -17.51 -0.98 -3.49
N GLY A 167 -18.05 -0.27 -4.49
CA GLY A 167 -18.55 -0.86 -5.72
C GLY A 167 -17.47 -1.61 -6.51
N PHE A 168 -16.27 -1.02 -6.61
CA PHE A 168 -15.10 -1.67 -7.21
C PHE A 168 -14.66 -2.91 -6.42
N VAL A 169 -14.52 -2.80 -5.09
CA VAL A 169 -14.07 -3.90 -4.25
C VAL A 169 -15.05 -5.07 -4.32
N ARG A 170 -16.35 -4.77 -4.27
CA ARG A 170 -17.40 -5.78 -4.37
C ARG A 170 -17.34 -6.52 -5.69
N ARG A 171 -17.32 -5.81 -6.82
CA ARG A 171 -17.35 -6.45 -8.15
C ARG A 171 -16.05 -7.22 -8.47
N THR A 172 -14.91 -6.72 -8.00
CA THR A 172 -13.59 -7.24 -8.37
C THR A 172 -13.14 -8.37 -7.45
N PHE A 173 -13.35 -8.25 -6.13
CA PHE A 173 -12.84 -9.21 -5.15
C PHE A 173 -13.94 -10.05 -4.50
N VAL A 174 -15.02 -9.42 -4.02
CA VAL A 174 -16.07 -10.12 -3.25
C VAL A 174 -16.86 -11.08 -4.12
N VAL A 175 -17.42 -10.60 -5.24
CA VAL A 175 -18.28 -11.43 -6.11
C VAL A 175 -17.54 -12.65 -6.66
N PRO A 176 -16.29 -12.55 -7.15
CA PRO A 176 -15.56 -13.73 -7.63
C PRO A 176 -15.20 -14.77 -6.56
N LEU A 177 -15.20 -14.39 -5.27
CA LEU A 177 -14.99 -15.33 -4.15
C LEU A 177 -16.23 -16.18 -3.86
N GLY A 178 -17.41 -15.79 -4.37
CA GLY A 178 -18.65 -16.54 -4.19
C GLY A 178 -19.24 -16.41 -2.78
N GLU A 179 -19.88 -17.48 -2.31
CA GLU A 179 -20.51 -17.54 -1.00
C GLU A 179 -19.48 -17.28 0.12
N GLY A 180 -19.80 -16.36 1.03
CA GLY A 180 -18.90 -15.93 2.11
C GLY A 180 -17.83 -14.90 1.70
N GLY A 181 -17.79 -14.46 0.44
CA GLY A 181 -16.81 -13.46 -0.04
C GLY A 181 -16.84 -12.14 0.74
N GLU A 182 -18.04 -11.67 1.14
CA GLU A 182 -18.22 -10.45 1.94
C GLU A 182 -17.43 -10.51 3.26
N GLY A 183 -17.34 -11.69 3.87
CA GLY A 183 -16.63 -11.88 5.14
C GLY A 183 -15.12 -12.01 5.00
N ARG A 184 -14.59 -12.04 3.77
CA ARG A 184 -13.19 -12.35 3.43
C ARG A 184 -12.45 -11.21 2.74
N VAL A 185 -13.11 -10.08 2.50
CA VAL A 185 -12.49 -8.91 1.88
C VAL A 185 -12.66 -7.70 2.78
N LEU A 186 -11.54 -7.04 3.05
CA LEU A 186 -11.50 -5.75 3.73
C LEU A 186 -10.69 -4.78 2.86
N TRP A 187 -10.94 -3.49 3.02
CA TRP A 187 -10.14 -2.47 2.35
C TRP A 187 -10.02 -1.23 3.23
N PHE A 188 -8.96 -0.47 2.99
CA PHE A 188 -8.76 0.83 3.61
C PHE A 188 -7.89 1.70 2.70
N LYS A 189 -7.94 3.02 2.91
CA LYS A 189 -6.99 3.97 2.31
C LYS A 189 -6.18 4.58 3.44
N ASN A 190 -4.86 4.54 3.34
CA ASN A 190 -4.01 5.22 4.31
C ASN A 190 -4.22 6.74 4.20
N TRP A 191 -4.29 7.41 5.35
CA TRP A 191 -4.26 8.87 5.47
C TRP A 191 -3.03 9.45 4.77
N VAL A 192 -3.11 10.71 4.34
CA VAL A 192 -1.99 11.40 3.67
C VAL A 192 -0.70 11.38 4.51
N SER A 193 -0.82 11.42 5.85
CA SER A 193 0.31 11.35 6.78
C SER A 193 0.99 9.98 6.85
N LEU A 194 0.27 8.89 6.56
CA LEU A 194 0.76 7.50 6.63
C LEU A 194 1.24 6.95 5.28
N GLN A 195 0.95 7.63 4.17
CA GLN A 195 1.33 7.16 2.83
C GLN A 195 2.83 7.28 2.59
N SER A 196 3.46 6.14 2.27
CA SER A 196 4.86 6.08 1.85
C SER A 196 5.05 6.52 0.39
N VAL A 197 4.03 6.40 -0.46
CA VAL A 197 4.04 6.81 -1.88
C VAL A 197 3.14 8.01 -2.06
N ARG A 198 3.66 9.19 -1.73
CA ARG A 198 2.91 10.43 -1.90
C ARG A 198 2.72 10.72 -3.40
N GLY A 199 1.50 11.08 -3.76
CA GLY A 199 1.14 11.54 -5.10
C GLY A 199 0.68 10.46 -6.08
N VAL A 200 0.72 9.17 -5.72
CA VAL A 200 0.08 8.11 -6.53
C VAL A 200 -1.01 7.47 -5.68
N ASP A 201 -2.26 7.71 -6.02
CA ASP A 201 -3.38 7.22 -5.23
C ASP A 201 -3.48 5.69 -5.28
N HIS A 202 -3.73 5.11 -4.13
CA HIS A 202 -3.95 3.68 -3.99
C HIS A 202 -4.84 3.37 -2.79
N VAL A 203 -5.51 2.23 -2.85
CA VAL A 203 -6.19 1.61 -1.71
C VAL A 203 -5.55 0.28 -1.39
N HIS A 204 -5.56 -0.09 -0.12
CA HIS A 204 -5.15 -1.40 0.34
C HIS A 204 -6.36 -2.32 0.35
N VAL A 205 -6.23 -3.51 -0.23
CA VAL A 205 -7.25 -4.56 -0.19
C VAL A 205 -6.64 -5.78 0.48
N LEU A 206 -7.33 -6.29 1.49
CA LEU A 206 -6.95 -7.48 2.25
C LEU A 206 -7.93 -8.60 1.90
N VAL A 207 -7.39 -9.75 1.50
CA VAL A 207 -8.20 -10.91 1.13
C VAL A 207 -7.78 -12.12 1.94
N ARG A 208 -8.69 -12.66 2.74
CA ARG A 208 -8.48 -13.89 3.52
C ARG A 208 -8.60 -15.12 2.63
N ASP A 209 -7.66 -16.06 2.74
CA ASP A 209 -7.58 -17.32 2.01
C ASP A 209 -7.66 -17.17 0.48
N ALA A 210 -7.07 -16.11 -0.07
CA ALA A 210 -7.20 -15.73 -1.47
C ALA A 210 -6.81 -16.89 -2.43
N PRO A 211 -7.74 -17.39 -3.27
CA PRO A 211 -7.43 -18.44 -4.23
C PRO A 211 -6.37 -17.96 -5.24
N ARG A 212 -5.34 -18.77 -5.46
CA ARG A 212 -4.23 -18.43 -6.36
C ARG A 212 -4.69 -17.97 -7.75
N GLU A 213 -5.64 -18.68 -8.35
CA GLU A 213 -6.17 -18.33 -9.68
C GLU A 213 -6.85 -16.96 -9.73
N LEU A 214 -7.49 -16.54 -8.62
CA LEU A 214 -8.07 -15.21 -8.52
C LEU A 214 -7.00 -14.15 -8.35
N VAL A 215 -5.96 -14.42 -7.54
CA VAL A 215 -4.82 -13.52 -7.39
C VAL A 215 -4.14 -13.27 -8.74
N GLU A 216 -3.84 -14.33 -9.50
CA GLU A 216 -3.24 -14.23 -10.83
C GLU A 216 -4.10 -13.36 -11.76
N ARG A 217 -5.42 -13.59 -11.78
CA ARG A 217 -6.37 -12.79 -12.57
C ARG A 217 -6.46 -11.33 -12.13
N TRP A 218 -6.49 -11.05 -10.83
CA TRP A 218 -6.54 -9.69 -10.31
C TRP A 218 -5.29 -8.92 -10.68
N THR A 219 -4.12 -9.57 -10.63
CA THR A 219 -2.82 -8.95 -10.90
C THR A 219 -2.45 -8.84 -12.38
N GLU A 220 -3.36 -9.21 -13.28
CA GLU A 220 -3.19 -9.03 -14.73
C GLU A 220 -3.10 -7.52 -15.08
N ARG A 221 -2.01 -7.12 -15.73
CA ARG A 221 -1.70 -5.71 -16.04
C ARG A 221 -2.40 -5.24 -17.32
N LYS A 222 -3.57 -4.62 -17.16
CA LYS A 222 -4.38 -4.04 -18.25
C LYS A 222 -4.09 -2.55 -18.50
N ASP A 223 -3.23 -1.97 -17.67
CA ASP A 223 -2.86 -0.57 -17.62
C ASP A 223 -1.55 -0.22 -18.34
N LEU A 224 -0.88 -1.24 -18.88
CA LEU A 224 0.36 -1.19 -19.66
C LEU A 224 0.11 -1.16 -21.16
#